data_AF-A0A7H8KNQ7-F1
#
_entry.id   AF-A0A7H8KNQ7-F1
#
_cell.length_a   1.000
_cell.length_b   1.000
_cell.length_c   1.000
_cell.angle_alpha   90.00
_cell.angle_beta   90.00
_cell.angle_gamma   90.00
#
_symmetry.space_group_name_H-M   'P 1'
#
loop_
_entity.id
_entity.type
_entity.pdbx_description
1 polymer ?
#
loop_
_entity_poly.entity_id
_entity_poly.type
_entity_poly.pdbx_seq_one_letter_code
_entity_poly.pdbx_strand_id
1 'polypeptide(L)'
;MNYREELFRILRGQAGDPRPIPDWMPIEAMYGIELPPDFKEVIAVFAPIDINDHLTLFRPGDPTWDLGRWMEETVRSYQEVDWLDVFSDPTEAARISFGKAGGLIPIAASDRGEHVFFRTDTGGSTTGISVFVGADCEFYDYDFTFMEWLYRYTVGEEVMGPNSASI
;
A
#
# COMPACT_ATOMS: atom_id res chain seq x y z
N MET A 1 21.67 3.85 3.40
CA MET A 1 20.82 4.79 4.16
C MET A 1 19.95 3.98 5.09
N ASN A 2 19.66 4.43 6.32
CA ASN A 2 18.79 3.72 7.25
C ASN A 2 17.37 4.31 7.20
N TYR A 3 16.55 3.83 6.27
CA TYR A 3 15.19 4.32 6.06
C TYR A 3 14.33 4.25 7.32
N ARG A 4 14.53 3.21 8.13
CA ARG A 4 13.78 3.01 9.39
C ARG A 4 13.98 4.16 10.36
N GLU A 5 15.23 4.47 10.69
CA GLU A 5 15.55 5.50 11.68
C GLU A 5 15.06 6.88 11.22
N GLU A 6 15.22 7.19 9.94
CA GLU A 6 14.79 8.46 9.37
C GLU A 6 13.28 8.60 9.32
N LEU A 7 12.57 7.57 8.83
CA LEU A 7 11.11 7.56 8.81
C LEU A 7 10.54 7.68 10.22
N PHE A 8 11.06 6.92 11.18
CA PHE A 8 10.59 6.97 12.56
C PHE A 8 10.92 8.31 13.22
N ARG A 9 11.97 9.01 12.80
CA ARG A 9 12.29 10.35 13.27
C ARG A 9 11.27 11.37 12.75
N ILE A 10 10.89 11.28 11.47
CA ILE A 10 9.90 12.17 10.83
C ILE A 10 8.51 11.95 11.44
N LEU A 11 8.07 10.69 11.52
CA LEU A 11 6.70 10.36 11.95
C LEU A 11 6.50 10.39 13.47
N ARG A 12 7.57 10.50 14.29
CA ARG A 12 7.45 10.45 15.76
C ARG A 12 6.47 11.47 16.32
N GLY A 13 6.40 12.66 15.72
CA GLY A 13 5.49 13.73 16.15
C GLY A 13 4.01 13.46 15.86
N GLN A 14 3.72 12.45 15.03
CA GLN A 14 2.36 12.09 14.60
C GLN A 14 1.89 10.76 15.19
N ALA A 15 2.74 10.06 15.96
CA ALA A 15 2.36 8.83 16.63
C ALA A 15 1.27 9.11 17.68
N GLY A 16 0.16 8.38 17.60
CA GLY A 16 -0.87 8.36 18.63
C GLY A 16 -0.43 7.60 19.88
N ASP A 17 -1.37 7.42 20.81
CA ASP A 17 -1.13 6.63 22.02
C ASP A 17 -0.71 5.18 21.67
N PRO A 18 0.18 4.56 22.48
CA PRO A 18 0.57 3.17 22.28
C PRO A 18 -0.64 2.24 22.24
N ARG A 19 -0.70 1.40 21.20
CA ARG A 19 -1.79 0.44 20.97
C ARG A 19 -1.28 -1.00 20.98
N PRO A 20 -2.15 -1.99 21.27
CA PRO A 20 -1.80 -3.40 21.14
C PRO A 20 -1.33 -3.73 19.72
N ILE A 21 -0.38 -4.65 19.61
CA ILE A 21 0.10 -5.14 18.30
C ILE A 21 -1.11 -5.72 17.53
N PRO A 22 -1.35 -5.32 16.27
CA PRO A 22 -2.46 -5.87 15.48
C PRO A 22 -2.31 -7.37 15.27
N ASP A 23 -3.44 -8.08 15.17
CA ASP A 23 -3.45 -9.47 14.70
C ASP A 23 -3.44 -9.48 13.17
N TRP A 24 -2.35 -9.98 12.60
CA TRP A 24 -2.11 -10.03 11.16
C TRP A 24 -2.63 -11.32 10.52
N MET A 25 -2.81 -12.37 11.32
CA MET A 25 -3.15 -13.72 10.82
C MET A 25 -4.41 -13.72 9.94
N PRO A 26 -5.51 -13.01 10.28
CA PRO A 26 -6.70 -12.99 9.42
C PRO A 26 -6.44 -12.43 8.02
N ILE A 27 -5.66 -11.35 7.90
CA ILE A 27 -5.36 -10.69 6.63
C ILE A 27 -4.41 -11.56 5.80
N GLU A 28 -3.35 -12.08 6.41
CA GLU A 28 -2.38 -12.94 5.73
C GLU A 28 -3.02 -14.24 5.24
N ALA A 29 -3.87 -14.85 6.05
CA ALA A 29 -4.62 -16.06 5.68
C ALA A 29 -5.63 -15.78 4.55
N MET A 30 -6.29 -14.62 4.55
CA MET A 30 -7.26 -14.23 3.52
C MET A 30 -6.62 -14.18 2.13
N TYR A 31 -5.42 -13.61 2.03
CA TYR A 31 -4.75 -13.40 0.74
C TYR A 31 -3.71 -14.47 0.39
N GLY A 32 -3.37 -15.35 1.34
CA GLY A 32 -2.34 -16.38 1.17
C GLY A 32 -0.95 -15.77 0.98
N ILE A 33 -0.66 -14.68 1.69
CA ILE A 33 0.59 -13.91 1.58
C ILE A 33 1.26 -13.78 2.95
N GLU A 34 2.55 -13.45 2.93
CA GLU A 34 3.24 -12.93 4.10
C GLU A 34 3.47 -11.43 3.93
N LEU A 35 2.85 -10.63 4.82
CA LEU A 35 3.02 -9.19 4.81
C LEU A 35 4.43 -8.84 5.30
N PRO A 36 5.12 -7.88 4.63
CA PRO A 36 6.48 -7.49 4.99
C PRO A 36 6.60 -7.08 6.47
N PRO A 37 7.68 -7.50 7.17
CA PRO A 37 7.90 -7.11 8.57
C PRO A 37 8.00 -5.59 8.77
N ASP A 38 8.57 -4.87 7.82
CA ASP A 38 8.73 -3.41 7.87
C ASP A 38 7.38 -2.69 7.76
N PHE A 39 6.45 -3.20 6.96
CA PHE A 39 5.05 -2.77 6.93
C PHE A 39 4.36 -2.98 8.27
N LYS A 40 4.41 -4.20 8.80
CA LYS A 40 3.76 -4.53 10.09
C LYS A 40 4.28 -3.64 11.22
N GLU A 41 5.58 -3.34 11.21
CA GLU A 41 6.22 -2.46 12.18
C GLU A 41 5.66 -1.03 12.11
N VAL A 42 5.62 -0.44 10.92
CA VAL A 42 5.10 0.93 10.73
C VAL A 42 3.62 1.01 11.12
N ILE A 43 2.80 0.07 10.67
CA ILE A 43 1.36 0.07 10.97
C ILE A 43 1.11 -0.13 12.47
N ALA A 44 1.86 -1.01 13.14
CA ALA A 44 1.71 -1.23 14.57
C ALA A 44 1.96 0.06 15.38
N VAL A 45 2.92 0.89 14.96
CA VAL A 45 3.35 2.09 15.67
C VAL A 45 2.52 3.32 15.28
N PHE A 46 2.34 3.58 14.00
CA PHE A 46 1.82 4.86 13.52
C PHE A 46 0.35 4.79 13.09
N ALA A 47 -0.14 3.64 12.62
CA ALA A 47 -1.47 3.56 12.03
C ALA A 47 -2.61 3.42 13.05
N PRO A 48 -3.83 3.87 12.70
CA PRO A 48 -4.15 4.62 11.49
C PRO A 48 -3.69 6.07 11.59
N ILE A 49 -3.29 6.63 10.46
CA ILE A 49 -2.73 7.97 10.32
C ILE A 49 -2.87 8.46 8.88
N ASP A 50 -3.07 9.75 8.71
CA ASP A 50 -2.84 10.45 7.45
C ASP A 50 -1.45 11.10 7.45
N ILE A 51 -0.66 10.80 6.42
CA ILE A 51 0.70 11.31 6.25
C ILE A 51 0.66 12.37 5.16
N ASN A 52 1.27 13.52 5.43
CA ASN A 52 1.27 14.70 4.57
C ASN A 52 -0.16 15.11 4.14
N ASP A 53 -1.16 14.92 5.01
CA ASP A 53 -2.58 15.23 4.78
C ASP A 53 -3.23 14.52 3.58
N HIS A 54 -2.54 13.54 2.96
CA HIS A 54 -3.01 12.90 1.73
C HIS A 54 -2.96 11.38 1.78
N LEU A 55 -1.87 10.79 2.28
CA LEU A 55 -1.70 9.33 2.28
C LEU A 55 -2.25 8.72 3.57
N THR A 56 -3.28 7.90 3.44
CA THR A 56 -3.88 7.18 4.56
C THR A 56 -3.22 5.81 4.75
N LEU A 57 -2.75 5.55 5.96
CA LEU A 57 -2.41 4.21 6.44
C LEU A 57 -3.52 3.67 7.35
N PHE A 58 -4.02 2.48 7.02
CA PHE A 58 -5.08 1.80 7.78
C PHE A 58 -4.49 0.86 8.83
N ARG A 59 -5.27 0.49 9.85
CA ARG A 59 -4.84 -0.44 10.92
C ARG A 59 -5.79 -1.64 11.00
N PRO A 60 -5.29 -2.89 11.09
CA PRO A 60 -6.16 -4.05 11.31
C PRO A 60 -6.95 -3.92 12.62
N GLY A 61 -8.25 -4.20 12.57
CA GLY A 61 -9.15 -4.17 13.72
C GLY A 61 -9.57 -2.78 14.19
N ASP A 62 -9.18 -1.71 13.49
CA ASP A 62 -9.58 -0.35 13.86
C ASP A 62 -11.07 -0.13 13.54
N PRO A 63 -11.89 0.41 14.45
CA PRO A 63 -13.34 0.55 14.22
C PRO A 63 -13.73 1.42 13.03
N THR A 64 -12.87 2.36 12.62
CA THR A 64 -13.16 3.31 11.55
C THR A 64 -12.22 3.14 10.35
N TRP A 65 -10.96 2.76 10.59
CA TRP A 65 -9.90 2.67 9.58
C TRP A 65 -9.36 1.24 9.48
N ASP A 66 -10.28 0.26 9.43
CA ASP A 66 -9.93 -1.16 9.39
C ASP A 66 -9.22 -1.54 8.09
N LEU A 67 -7.96 -1.95 8.19
CA LEU A 67 -7.16 -2.35 7.04
C LEU A 67 -7.76 -3.56 6.31
N GLY A 68 -8.17 -4.60 7.02
CA GLY A 68 -8.67 -5.83 6.40
C GLY A 68 -9.93 -5.61 5.58
N ARG A 69 -10.88 -4.86 6.15
CA ARG A 69 -12.11 -4.44 5.48
C ARG A 69 -11.82 -3.56 4.27
N TRP A 70 -10.97 -2.55 4.42
CA TRP A 70 -10.61 -1.67 3.30
C TRP A 70 -9.93 -2.45 2.16
N MET A 71 -9.04 -3.39 2.49
CA MET A 71 -8.40 -4.26 1.49
C MET A 71 -9.44 -5.10 0.74
N GLU A 72 -10.38 -5.72 1.46
CA GLU A 72 -11.43 -6.55 0.85
C GLU A 72 -12.31 -5.73 -0.11
N GLU A 73 -12.77 -4.57 0.35
CA GLU A 73 -13.59 -3.66 -0.47
C GLU A 73 -12.82 -3.19 -1.71
N THR A 74 -11.54 -2.83 -1.56
CA THR A 74 -10.68 -2.39 -2.67
C THR A 74 -10.42 -3.52 -3.65
N VAL A 75 -10.03 -4.72 -3.19
CA VAL A 75 -9.81 -5.88 -4.05
C VAL A 75 -11.06 -6.19 -4.88
N ARG A 76 -12.24 -6.19 -4.24
CA ARG A 76 -13.51 -6.43 -4.95
C ARG A 76 -13.72 -5.39 -6.05
N SER A 77 -13.55 -4.10 -5.76
CA SER A 77 -13.71 -3.05 -6.76
C SER A 77 -12.76 -3.20 -7.95
N TYR A 78 -11.50 -3.56 -7.71
CA TYR A 78 -10.51 -3.75 -8.79
C TYR A 78 -10.73 -5.06 -9.57
N GLN A 79 -11.34 -6.09 -8.97
CA GLN A 79 -11.74 -7.32 -9.66
C GLN A 79 -12.96 -7.13 -10.58
N GLU A 80 -13.79 -6.12 -10.33
CA GLU A 80 -14.95 -5.79 -11.16
C GLU A 80 -14.60 -4.97 -12.41
N VAL A 81 -13.38 -4.41 -12.48
CA VAL A 81 -12.89 -3.63 -13.61
C VAL A 81 -12.53 -4.55 -14.79
N ASP A 82 -13.02 -4.23 -15.98
CA ASP A 82 -12.51 -4.82 -17.22
C ASP A 82 -11.21 -4.12 -17.63
N TRP A 83 -10.08 -4.68 -17.23
CA TRP A 83 -8.77 -4.10 -17.47
C TRP A 83 -8.38 -4.07 -18.96
N LEU A 84 -9.08 -4.81 -19.84
CA LEU A 84 -8.88 -4.71 -21.29
C LEU A 84 -9.42 -3.40 -21.87
N ASP A 85 -10.40 -2.78 -21.20
CA ASP A 85 -10.90 -1.45 -21.57
C ASP A 85 -10.01 -0.32 -21.03
N VAL A 86 -9.13 -0.64 -20.07
CA VAL A 86 -8.19 0.31 -19.45
C VAL A 86 -6.84 0.29 -20.15
N PHE A 87 -6.26 -0.89 -20.35
CA PHE A 87 -4.95 -1.02 -21.00
C PHE A 87 -5.07 -1.14 -22.51
N SER A 88 -4.23 -0.40 -23.23
CA SER A 88 -4.07 -0.57 -24.68
C SER A 88 -3.34 -1.86 -25.05
N ASP A 89 -2.52 -2.43 -24.15
CA ASP A 89 -1.84 -3.71 -24.34
C ASP A 89 -2.58 -4.84 -23.57
N PRO A 90 -3.16 -5.82 -24.28
CA PRO A 90 -3.82 -6.97 -23.65
C PRO A 90 -2.90 -7.81 -22.75
N THR A 91 -1.60 -7.77 -22.99
CA THR A 91 -0.60 -8.49 -22.18
C THR A 91 -0.47 -7.88 -20.79
N GLU A 92 -0.56 -6.56 -20.68
CA GLU A 92 -0.53 -5.84 -19.41
C GLU A 92 -1.80 -6.12 -18.60
N ALA A 93 -2.97 -6.01 -19.24
CA ALA A 93 -4.25 -6.40 -18.63
C ALA A 93 -4.24 -7.85 -18.10
N ALA A 94 -3.68 -8.80 -18.86
CA ALA A 94 -3.64 -10.20 -18.47
C ALA A 94 -2.70 -10.51 -17.29
N ARG A 95 -1.72 -9.64 -17.00
CA ARG A 95 -0.79 -9.80 -15.88
C ARG A 95 -1.36 -9.31 -14.57
N ILE A 96 -2.37 -8.46 -14.62
CA ILE A 96 -2.94 -7.84 -13.43
C ILE A 96 -3.97 -8.77 -12.78
N SER A 97 -3.77 -9.01 -11.49
CA SER A 97 -4.75 -9.69 -10.66
C SER A 97 -4.64 -9.17 -9.23
N PHE A 98 -5.74 -9.21 -8.48
CA PHE A 98 -5.81 -8.61 -7.15
C PHE A 98 -6.20 -9.64 -6.10
N GLY A 99 -5.70 -9.46 -4.88
CA GLY A 99 -6.14 -10.21 -3.71
C GLY A 99 -5.74 -11.68 -3.68
N LYS A 100 -4.55 -12.01 -4.22
CA LYS A 100 -3.97 -13.36 -4.14
C LYS A 100 -2.46 -13.30 -4.34
N ALA A 101 -1.77 -14.37 -3.92
CA ALA A 101 -0.38 -14.59 -4.30
C ALA A 101 -0.18 -14.52 -5.83
N GLY A 102 0.88 -13.84 -6.26
CA GLY A 102 1.16 -13.54 -7.66
C GLY A 102 0.41 -12.32 -8.19
N GLY A 103 -0.31 -11.60 -7.32
CA GLY A 103 -1.10 -10.42 -7.66
C GLY A 103 -0.75 -9.21 -6.81
N LEU A 104 -1.59 -8.19 -6.95
CA LEU A 104 -1.52 -6.92 -6.24
C LEU A 104 -2.37 -6.96 -4.98
N ILE A 105 -1.79 -6.51 -3.87
CA ILE A 105 -2.43 -6.45 -2.56
C ILE A 105 -2.50 -5.00 -2.11
N PRO A 106 -3.69 -4.38 -1.98
CA PRO A 106 -3.79 -2.97 -1.60
C PRO A 106 -3.31 -2.76 -0.16
N ILE A 107 -2.62 -1.65 0.11
CA ILE A 107 -2.05 -1.36 1.43
C ILE A 107 -2.24 0.06 1.94
N ALA A 108 -2.40 1.02 1.04
CA ALA A 108 -2.66 2.41 1.35
C ALA A 108 -3.38 3.08 0.18
N ALA A 109 -3.99 4.22 0.44
CA ALA A 109 -4.58 5.07 -0.58
C ALA A 109 -4.37 6.53 -0.23
N SER A 110 -4.47 7.38 -1.24
CA SER A 110 -4.55 8.82 -1.04
C SER A 110 -5.96 9.36 -1.25
N ASP A 111 -6.21 10.56 -0.73
CA ASP A 111 -7.42 11.34 -1.04
C ASP A 111 -7.43 11.93 -2.47
N ARG A 112 -6.33 11.78 -3.22
CA ARG A 112 -6.16 12.23 -4.61
C ARG A 112 -6.45 11.14 -5.64
N GLY A 113 -6.77 9.93 -5.18
CA GLY A 113 -7.17 8.81 -6.03
C GLY A 113 -6.05 7.82 -6.36
N GLU A 114 -4.88 7.96 -5.74
CA GLU A 114 -3.83 6.95 -5.85
C GLU A 114 -4.09 5.78 -4.90
N HIS A 115 -3.85 4.57 -5.38
CA HIS A 115 -3.89 3.36 -4.57
C HIS A 115 -2.54 2.66 -4.63
N VAL A 116 -2.05 2.26 -3.47
CA VAL A 116 -0.73 1.64 -3.30
C VAL A 116 -0.91 0.16 -3.03
N PHE A 117 -0.13 -0.66 -3.73
CA PHE A 117 -0.20 -2.10 -3.68
C PHE A 117 1.17 -2.71 -3.41
N PHE A 118 1.19 -3.81 -2.65
CA PHE A 118 2.30 -4.77 -2.75
C PHE A 118 2.16 -5.58 -4.04
N ARG A 119 3.26 -5.67 -4.78
CA ARG A 119 3.44 -6.72 -5.79
C ARG A 119 3.88 -7.99 -5.08
N THR A 120 3.22 -9.10 -5.36
CA THR A 120 3.58 -10.40 -4.76
C THR A 120 3.96 -11.42 -5.82
N ASP A 121 4.88 -12.32 -5.48
CA ASP A 121 5.13 -13.50 -6.30
C ASP A 121 4.09 -14.60 -6.01
N THR A 122 4.12 -15.68 -6.81
CA THR A 122 3.20 -16.82 -6.63
C THR A 122 3.40 -17.58 -5.33
N GLY A 123 4.50 -17.34 -4.60
CA GLY A 123 4.75 -17.85 -3.26
C GLY A 123 4.18 -16.97 -2.16
N GLY A 124 3.59 -15.82 -2.50
CA GLY A 124 3.01 -14.88 -1.54
C GLY A 124 4.02 -13.92 -0.91
N SER A 125 5.26 -13.89 -1.42
CA SER A 125 6.29 -12.95 -0.96
C SER A 125 6.18 -11.62 -1.69
N THR A 126 6.38 -10.52 -0.98
CA THR A 126 6.38 -9.18 -1.58
C THR A 126 7.65 -8.95 -2.41
N THR A 127 7.49 -8.49 -3.65
CA THR A 127 8.58 -8.22 -4.59
C THR A 127 8.81 -6.72 -4.82
N GLY A 128 7.85 -5.86 -4.45
CA GLY A 128 7.98 -4.41 -4.53
C GLY A 128 6.65 -3.69 -4.32
N ILE A 129 6.62 -2.42 -4.69
CA ILE A 129 5.44 -1.55 -4.64
C ILE A 129 4.93 -1.30 -6.05
N SER A 130 3.61 -1.21 -6.21
CA SER A 130 2.96 -0.69 -7.40
C SER A 130 1.96 0.37 -6.98
N VAL A 131 1.92 1.50 -7.68
CA VAL A 131 0.96 2.58 -7.43
C VAL A 131 0.06 2.75 -8.63
N PHE A 132 -1.24 2.61 -8.44
CA PHE A 132 -2.22 2.98 -9.44
C PHE A 132 -2.57 4.46 -9.31
N VAL A 133 -2.44 5.21 -10.41
CA VAL A 133 -2.84 6.62 -10.48
C VAL A 133 -4.14 6.71 -11.27
N GLY A 134 -5.24 6.95 -10.57
CA GLY A 134 -6.58 6.96 -11.19
C GLY A 134 -6.76 8.02 -12.28
N ALA A 135 -6.04 9.14 -12.21
CA ALA A 135 -6.08 10.18 -13.24
C ALA A 135 -5.44 9.74 -14.57
N ASP A 136 -4.41 8.90 -14.50
CA ASP A 136 -3.66 8.40 -15.66
C ASP A 136 -4.18 7.04 -16.13
N CYS A 137 -4.97 6.35 -15.29
CA CYS A 137 -5.36 4.95 -15.47
C CYS A 137 -4.15 4.01 -15.64
N GLU A 138 -3.04 4.31 -14.96
CA GLU A 138 -1.75 3.62 -15.13
C GLU A 138 -1.14 3.16 -13.80
N PHE A 139 -0.36 2.07 -13.86
CA PHE A 139 0.43 1.58 -12.72
C PHE A 139 1.89 2.01 -12.85
N TYR A 140 2.45 2.43 -11.74
CA TYR A 140 3.87 2.75 -11.62
C TYR A 140 4.54 1.81 -10.62
N ASP A 141 5.49 1.04 -11.12
CA ASP A 141 6.17 -0.01 -10.36
C ASP A 141 7.49 0.48 -9.78
N TYR A 142 7.70 0.17 -8.50
CA TYR A 142 8.92 0.50 -7.77
C TYR A 142 9.51 -0.76 -7.11
N ASP A 143 10.81 -0.96 -7.29
CA ASP A 143 11.57 -2.04 -6.63
C ASP A 143 12.06 -1.61 -5.23
N PHE A 144 11.16 -0.98 -4.46
CA PHE A 144 11.42 -0.52 -3.10
C PHE A 144 10.77 -1.45 -2.07
N THR A 145 11.33 -1.49 -0.86
CA THR A 145 10.58 -1.99 0.29
C THR A 145 9.51 -0.98 0.69
N PHE A 146 8.53 -1.39 1.50
CA PHE A 146 7.50 -0.48 2.01
C PHE A 146 8.12 0.71 2.74
N MET A 147 9.10 0.44 3.60
CA MET A 147 9.74 1.46 4.42
C MET A 147 10.55 2.47 3.59
N GLU A 148 11.24 2.01 2.55
CA GLU A 148 11.92 2.91 1.62
C GLU A 148 10.93 3.78 0.86
N TRP A 149 9.88 3.18 0.29
CA TRP A 149 8.83 3.89 -0.44
C TRP A 149 8.18 4.96 0.45
N LEU A 150 7.80 4.60 1.67
CA LEU A 150 7.13 5.53 2.59
C LEU A 150 8.07 6.67 3.02
N TYR A 151 9.35 6.38 3.27
CA TYR A 151 10.33 7.43 3.54
C TYR A 151 10.41 8.43 2.37
N ARG A 152 10.57 7.93 1.14
CA ARG A 152 10.66 8.77 -0.06
C ARG A 152 9.42 9.64 -0.22
N TYR A 153 8.23 9.07 0.02
CA TYR A 153 6.98 9.83 0.06
C TYR A 153 7.03 10.94 1.13
N THR A 154 7.48 10.64 2.35
CA THR A 154 7.51 11.63 3.45
C THR A 154 8.46 12.80 3.19
N VAL A 155 9.51 12.61 2.39
CA VAL A 155 10.45 13.68 2.01
C VAL A 155 10.09 14.38 0.70
N GLY A 156 8.93 14.06 0.11
CA GLY A 156 8.38 14.71 -1.08
C GLY A 156 8.92 14.19 -2.41
N GLU A 157 9.56 13.02 -2.45
CA GLU A 157 9.95 12.39 -3.71
C GLU A 157 8.74 11.85 -4.49
N GLU A 158 8.86 11.79 -5.82
CA GLU A 158 7.82 11.29 -6.73
C GLU A 158 7.74 9.76 -6.69
N VAL A 159 7.02 9.23 -5.70
CA VAL A 159 6.79 7.80 -5.52
C VAL A 159 5.31 7.41 -5.54
N MET A 160 4.45 8.35 -5.93
CA MET A 160 3.01 8.17 -6.13
C MET A 160 2.63 8.36 -7.62
N GLY A 161 3.60 8.23 -8.53
CA GLY A 161 3.47 8.50 -9.97
C GLY A 161 4.17 9.79 -10.41
N PRO A 162 4.20 10.09 -11.72
CA PRO A 162 4.80 11.31 -12.25
C PRO A 162 4.13 12.58 -11.71
N ASN A 163 4.92 13.62 -11.42
CA ASN A 163 4.42 14.88 -10.84
C ASN A 163 3.70 14.72 -9.48
N SER A 164 3.92 13.60 -8.78
CA SER A 164 3.29 13.32 -7.48
C SER A 164 4.03 13.93 -6.28
N ALA A 165 5.10 14.69 -6.53
CA ALA A 165 5.87 15.37 -5.51
C ALA A 165 4.92 16.13 -4.57
N SER A 166 4.91 15.72 -3.32
CA SER A 166 4.03 16.29 -2.29
C SER A 166 4.82 17.31 -1.50
N ILE A 167 4.50 18.59 -1.70
CA ILE A 167 4.89 19.73 -0.84
C ILE A 167 3.65 20.46 -0.39
#